data_AF-A0A412ZBR4-F1
#
_entry.id   AF-A0A412ZBR4-F1
#
_cell.length_a   1.000
_cell.length_b   1.000
_cell.length_c   1.000
_cell.angle_alpha   90.00
_cell.angle_beta   90.00
_cell.angle_gamma   90.00
#
_symmetry.space_group_name_H-M   'P 1'
#
loop_
_entity.id
_entity.type
_entity.pdbx_description
1 polymer ?
#
loop_
_entity_poly.entity_id
_entity_poly.type
_entity_poly.pdbx_seq_one_letter_code
_entity_poly.pdbx_strand_id
1 'polypeptide(L)'
;MADISKEINDFRVAVYGRDVRESMISLAEKVNEEVETNTTHVDEAVTTANGASQKATKASEEVQKAITEANTTLQEANAAKVSAQESATASAGSASAAAGSASAASGSAANAAASAKAVEDIAAGLGGFDGTATSVKATDTQGIVVAAGADSNAQALLDALARKVALELVSNTALTTKLADYLKKTDIVQTESTATNKVPSSAYLKQVKDNIDSNLVKVIEYGSILFSNLKANTFADNDIKFKKSFSSPPLVFVSNGSKSESIKYGSMSISAINISTTGFTIRFYNNTDYTPQPYIMWTAIL
;
A
#
# COMPACT_ATOMS: atom_id res chain seq x y z
N MET A 1 13.34 -75.25 -118.74
CA MET A 1 12.62 -76.23 -119.57
C MET A 1 13.62 -76.85 -120.50
N ALA A 2 13.83 -78.16 -120.37
CA ALA A 2 14.62 -78.95 -121.29
C ALA A 2 14.07 -78.78 -122.69
N ASP A 3 14.95 -78.51 -123.65
CA ASP A 3 14.56 -78.43 -125.05
C ASP A 3 14.40 -79.84 -125.62
N ILE A 4 13.15 -80.27 -125.73
CA ILE A 4 12.74 -81.59 -126.21
C ILE A 4 12.25 -81.56 -127.68
N SER A 5 12.43 -80.43 -128.37
CA SER A 5 11.90 -80.22 -129.72
C SER A 5 12.46 -81.22 -130.74
N LYS A 6 13.73 -81.59 -130.58
CA LYS A 6 14.41 -82.59 -131.43
C LYS A 6 13.85 -84.00 -131.19
N GLU A 7 13.70 -84.40 -129.93
CA GLU A 7 13.18 -85.71 -129.53
C GLU A 7 11.74 -85.91 -129.97
N ILE A 8 10.91 -84.87 -129.85
CA ILE A 8 9.53 -84.87 -130.35
C ILE A 8 9.52 -85.03 -131.88
N ASN A 9 10.39 -84.33 -132.59
CA ASN A 9 10.48 -84.44 -134.05
C ASN A 9 10.95 -85.83 -134.50
N ASP A 10 11.97 -86.39 -133.85
CA ASP A 10 12.53 -87.72 -134.14
C ASP A 10 11.51 -88.83 -133.86
N PHE A 11 10.66 -88.67 -132.83
CA PHE A 11 9.54 -89.58 -132.55
C PHE A 11 8.45 -89.54 -133.64
N ARG A 12 8.21 -88.38 -134.26
CA ARG A 12 7.18 -88.20 -135.31
C ARG A 12 7.57 -88.77 -136.67
N VAL A 13 8.87 -88.84 -136.96
CA VAL A 13 9.40 -89.31 -138.26
C VAL A 13 9.96 -90.74 -138.22
N ALA A 14 9.93 -91.39 -137.05
CA ALA A 14 10.42 -92.75 -136.83
C ALA A 14 9.65 -93.80 -137.67
N VAL A 15 10.38 -94.65 -138.40
CA VAL A 15 9.80 -95.73 -139.23
C VAL A 15 9.96 -97.10 -138.55
N TYR A 16 11.00 -97.25 -137.72
CA TYR A 16 11.30 -98.49 -137.01
C TYR A 16 11.21 -98.30 -135.49
N GLY A 17 10.82 -99.34 -134.75
CA GLY A 17 10.71 -99.30 -133.28
C GLY A 17 12.04 -99.11 -132.51
N ARG A 18 13.16 -98.97 -133.22
CA ARG A 18 14.45 -98.57 -132.65
C ARG A 18 14.51 -97.06 -132.47
N ASP A 19 14.17 -96.30 -133.51
CA ASP A 19 14.23 -94.83 -133.55
C ASP A 19 13.27 -94.21 -132.50
N VAL A 20 12.11 -94.84 -132.32
CA VAL A 20 11.14 -94.53 -131.25
C VAL A 20 11.78 -94.72 -129.86
N ARG A 21 12.48 -95.84 -129.65
CA ARG A 21 13.15 -96.13 -128.37
C ARG A 21 14.29 -95.15 -128.08
N GLU A 22 15.13 -94.85 -129.07
CA GLU A 22 16.24 -93.90 -128.92
C GLU A 22 15.74 -92.49 -128.61
N SER A 23 14.66 -92.04 -129.26
CA SER A 23 14.02 -90.74 -128.98
C SER A 23 13.39 -90.69 -127.57
N MET A 24 12.78 -91.78 -127.10
CA MET A 24 12.25 -91.86 -125.73
C MET A 24 13.35 -91.87 -124.67
N ILE A 25 14.46 -92.55 -124.94
CA ILE A 25 15.61 -92.57 -124.05
C ILE A 25 16.18 -91.16 -123.92
N SER A 26 16.43 -90.47 -125.05
CA SER A 26 16.92 -89.08 -125.06
C SER A 26 15.96 -88.11 -124.36
N LEU A 27 14.65 -88.26 -124.56
CA LEU A 27 13.63 -87.46 -123.87
C LEU A 27 13.66 -87.70 -122.35
N ALA A 28 13.68 -88.96 -121.94
CA ALA A 28 13.72 -89.33 -120.53
C ALA A 28 15.01 -88.85 -119.84
N GLU A 29 16.15 -88.94 -120.52
CA GLU A 29 17.42 -88.41 -120.04
C GLU A 29 17.36 -86.89 -119.84
N LYS A 30 16.92 -86.13 -120.84
CA LYS A 30 16.80 -84.66 -120.74
C LYS A 30 15.82 -84.21 -119.66
N VAL A 31 14.67 -84.88 -119.55
CA VAL A 31 13.66 -84.57 -118.52
C VAL A 31 14.21 -84.91 -117.13
N ASN A 32 14.88 -86.06 -116.96
CA ASN A 32 15.51 -86.42 -115.70
C ASN A 32 16.62 -85.43 -115.31
N GLU A 33 17.47 -85.04 -116.26
CA GLU A 33 18.56 -84.08 -116.01
C GLU A 33 18.02 -82.71 -115.60
N GLU A 34 16.95 -82.21 -116.23
CA GLU A 34 16.29 -80.98 -115.80
C GLU A 34 15.65 -81.12 -114.41
N VAL A 35 14.99 -82.25 -114.13
CA VAL A 35 14.39 -82.49 -112.81
C VAL A 35 15.48 -82.53 -111.73
N GLU A 36 16.57 -83.26 -111.95
CA GLU A 36 17.72 -83.32 -111.03
C GLU A 36 18.35 -81.94 -110.82
N THR A 37 18.53 -81.16 -111.89
CA THR A 37 19.05 -79.79 -111.81
C THR A 37 18.12 -78.88 -111.02
N ASN A 38 16.81 -78.92 -111.30
CA ASN A 38 15.82 -78.10 -110.59
C ASN A 38 15.69 -78.50 -109.12
N THR A 39 15.73 -79.80 -108.81
CA THR A 39 15.77 -80.29 -107.42
C THR A 39 16.99 -79.75 -106.70
N THR A 40 18.17 -79.77 -107.34
CA THR A 40 19.40 -79.19 -106.78
C THR A 40 19.25 -77.69 -106.51
N HIS A 41 18.77 -76.90 -107.48
CA HIS A 41 18.54 -75.46 -107.28
C HIS A 41 17.53 -75.17 -106.17
N VAL A 42 16.46 -75.97 -106.06
CA VAL A 42 15.46 -75.83 -104.99
C VAL A 42 16.10 -76.11 -103.63
N ASP A 43 16.91 -77.16 -103.51
CA ASP A 43 17.61 -77.48 -102.26
C ASP A 43 18.62 -76.38 -101.86
N GLU A 44 19.36 -75.83 -102.82
CA GLU A 44 20.25 -74.69 -102.61
C GLU A 44 19.49 -73.42 -102.17
N ALA A 45 18.36 -73.13 -102.81
CA ALA A 45 17.51 -71.99 -102.47
C ALA A 45 16.90 -72.16 -101.06
N VAL A 46 16.41 -73.34 -100.72
CA VAL A 46 15.89 -73.68 -99.39
C VAL A 46 16.99 -73.57 -98.34
N THR A 47 18.17 -74.09 -98.62
CA THR A 47 19.34 -73.99 -97.71
C THR A 47 19.73 -72.53 -97.46
N THR A 48 19.77 -71.73 -98.53
CA THR A 48 20.07 -70.29 -98.46
C THR A 48 19.01 -69.53 -97.66
N ALA A 49 17.73 -69.78 -97.94
CA ALA A 49 16.60 -69.15 -97.24
C ALA A 49 16.58 -69.52 -95.76
N ASN A 50 16.81 -70.79 -95.43
CA ASN A 50 16.91 -71.26 -94.05
C ASN A 50 18.10 -70.63 -93.32
N GLY A 51 19.26 -70.52 -93.97
CA GLY A 51 20.43 -69.83 -93.41
C GLY A 51 20.17 -68.34 -93.14
N ALA A 52 19.49 -67.65 -94.06
CA ALA A 52 19.10 -66.25 -93.89
C ALA A 52 18.08 -66.07 -92.75
N SER A 53 17.07 -66.94 -92.66
CA SER A 53 16.07 -66.93 -91.59
C SER A 53 16.70 -67.14 -90.21
N GLN A 54 17.60 -68.12 -90.07
CA GLN A 54 18.33 -68.34 -88.82
C GLN A 54 19.19 -67.15 -88.41
N LYS A 55 19.87 -66.49 -89.37
CA LYS A 55 20.62 -65.26 -89.09
C LYS A 55 19.70 -64.13 -88.63
N ALA A 56 18.54 -63.96 -89.24
CA ALA A 56 17.56 -62.96 -88.85
C ALA A 56 16.99 -63.22 -87.45
N THR A 57 16.68 -64.48 -87.12
CA THR A 57 16.23 -64.86 -85.77
C THR A 57 17.29 -64.54 -84.71
N LYS A 58 18.55 -64.95 -84.94
CA LYS A 58 19.66 -64.62 -84.03
C LYS A 58 19.86 -63.12 -83.86
N ALA A 59 19.78 -62.35 -84.94
CA ALA A 59 19.88 -60.89 -84.87
C ALA A 59 18.74 -60.28 -84.02
N SER A 60 17.51 -60.80 -84.15
CA SER A 60 16.37 -60.38 -83.35
C SER A 60 16.56 -60.70 -81.86
N GLU A 61 17.07 -61.89 -81.53
CA GLU A 61 17.39 -62.29 -80.16
C GLU A 61 18.43 -61.37 -79.51
N GLU A 62 19.51 -61.04 -80.22
CA GLU A 62 20.55 -60.12 -79.73
C GLU A 62 20.01 -58.68 -79.54
N VAL A 63 19.15 -58.20 -80.45
CA VAL A 63 18.50 -56.88 -80.30
C VAL A 63 17.59 -56.86 -79.07
N GLN A 64 16.80 -57.92 -78.84
CA GLN A 64 15.93 -58.00 -77.68
C GLN A 64 16.73 -58.02 -76.38
N LYS A 65 17.84 -58.76 -76.34
CA LYS A 65 18.77 -58.76 -75.21
C LYS A 65 19.33 -57.36 -74.94
N ALA A 66 19.81 -56.66 -75.97
CA ALA A 66 20.32 -55.30 -75.84
C ALA A 66 19.25 -54.31 -75.35
N ILE A 67 18.00 -54.44 -75.81
CA ILE A 67 16.87 -53.63 -75.32
C ILE A 67 16.63 -53.89 -73.82
N THR A 68 16.66 -55.16 -73.39
CA THR A 68 16.51 -55.49 -71.96
C THR A 68 17.64 -54.89 -71.13
N GLU A 69 18.89 -55.01 -71.56
CA GLU A 69 20.06 -54.44 -70.86
C GLU A 69 19.99 -52.90 -70.77
N ALA A 70 19.57 -52.24 -71.87
CA ALA A 70 19.36 -50.79 -71.89
C ALA A 70 18.24 -50.36 -70.94
N ASN A 71 17.13 -51.11 -70.90
CA ASN A 71 16.01 -50.83 -70.00
C ASN A 71 16.38 -51.01 -68.53
N THR A 72 17.20 -52.01 -68.19
CA THR A 72 17.73 -52.19 -66.83
C THR A 72 18.62 -51.01 -66.45
N THR A 73 19.55 -50.62 -67.33
CA THR A 73 20.45 -49.48 -67.09
C THR A 73 19.69 -48.17 -66.87
N LEU A 74 18.62 -47.92 -67.64
CA LEU A 74 17.77 -46.75 -67.46
C LEU A 74 17.02 -46.76 -66.12
N GLN A 75 16.55 -47.92 -65.65
CA GLN A 75 15.90 -48.05 -64.36
C GLN A 75 16.88 -47.77 -63.21
N GLU A 76 18.10 -48.32 -63.28
CA GLU A 76 19.16 -48.07 -62.29
C GLU A 76 19.57 -46.59 -62.28
N ALA A 77 19.73 -45.96 -63.44
CA ALA A 77 20.04 -44.55 -63.54
C ALA A 77 18.92 -43.66 -62.96
N ASN A 78 17.66 -44.00 -63.21
CA ASN A 78 16.52 -43.30 -62.63
C ASN A 78 16.45 -43.47 -61.10
N ALA A 79 16.73 -44.66 -60.58
CA ALA A 79 16.79 -44.90 -59.14
C ALA A 79 17.91 -44.07 -58.49
N ALA A 80 19.11 -44.06 -59.09
CA ALA A 80 20.24 -43.24 -58.61
C ALA A 80 19.91 -41.74 -58.62
N LYS A 81 19.22 -41.25 -59.66
CA LYS A 81 18.75 -39.87 -59.73
C LYS A 81 17.78 -39.55 -58.59
N VAL A 82 16.79 -40.40 -58.33
CA VAL A 82 15.82 -40.20 -57.24
C VAL A 82 16.54 -40.14 -55.89
N SER A 83 17.43 -41.09 -55.60
CA SER A 83 18.21 -41.10 -54.36
C SER A 83 19.09 -39.86 -54.20
N ALA A 84 19.68 -39.34 -55.29
CA ALA A 84 20.44 -38.09 -55.25
C ALA A 84 19.57 -36.87 -54.94
N GLN A 85 18.34 -36.82 -55.49
CA GLN A 85 17.38 -35.74 -55.20
C GLN A 85 16.89 -35.77 -53.74
N GLU A 86 16.61 -36.96 -53.21
CA GLU A 86 16.25 -37.16 -51.80
C GLU A 86 17.39 -36.73 -50.87
N SER A 87 18.63 -37.12 -51.19
CA SER A 87 19.82 -36.75 -50.44
C SER A 87 20.05 -35.22 -50.44
N ALA A 88 19.90 -34.57 -51.59
CA ALA A 88 19.99 -33.11 -51.70
C ALA A 88 18.91 -32.41 -50.87
N THR A 89 17.68 -32.93 -50.89
CA THR A 89 16.56 -32.40 -50.09
C THR A 89 16.82 -32.53 -48.60
N ALA A 90 17.31 -33.69 -48.15
CA ALA A 90 17.68 -33.92 -46.76
C ALA A 90 18.82 -32.99 -46.30
N SER A 91 19.83 -32.77 -47.16
CA SER A 91 20.93 -31.83 -46.90
C SER A 91 20.42 -30.39 -46.75
N ALA A 92 19.52 -29.94 -47.64
CA ALA A 92 18.91 -28.62 -47.57
C ALA A 92 18.06 -28.42 -46.30
N GLY A 93 17.29 -29.44 -45.90
CA GLY A 93 16.54 -29.44 -44.65
C GLY A 93 17.46 -29.35 -43.42
N SER A 94 18.57 -30.10 -43.42
CA SER A 94 19.58 -30.07 -42.36
C SER A 94 20.25 -28.70 -42.24
N ALA A 95 20.60 -28.07 -43.37
CA ALA A 95 21.16 -26.73 -43.41
C ALA A 95 20.18 -25.68 -42.86
N SER A 96 18.89 -25.80 -43.19
CA SER A 96 17.84 -24.91 -42.69
C SER A 96 17.65 -25.05 -41.17
N ALA A 97 17.68 -26.29 -40.65
CA ALA A 97 17.61 -26.55 -39.22
C ALA A 97 18.83 -26.01 -38.45
N ALA A 98 20.02 -26.12 -39.04
CA ALA A 98 21.25 -25.54 -38.47
C ALA A 98 21.18 -24.01 -38.41
N ALA A 99 20.69 -23.35 -39.47
CA ALA A 99 20.50 -21.91 -39.50
C ALA A 99 19.46 -21.43 -38.46
N GLY A 100 18.36 -22.17 -38.30
CA GLY A 100 17.37 -21.91 -37.25
C GLY A 100 17.94 -22.04 -35.85
N SER A 101 18.75 -23.07 -35.61
CA SER A 101 19.43 -23.29 -34.32
C SER A 101 20.44 -22.18 -34.01
N ALA A 102 21.21 -21.73 -35.00
CA ALA A 102 22.15 -20.61 -34.86
C ALA A 102 21.41 -19.31 -34.50
N SER A 103 20.27 -19.04 -35.14
CA SER A 103 19.43 -17.88 -34.84
C SER A 103 18.89 -17.94 -33.40
N ALA A 104 18.38 -19.10 -32.96
CA ALA A 104 17.90 -19.30 -31.59
C ALA A 104 19.00 -19.12 -30.54
N ALA A 105 20.22 -19.61 -30.81
CA ALA A 105 21.37 -19.41 -29.95
C ALA A 105 21.74 -17.93 -29.84
N SER A 106 21.74 -17.20 -30.96
CA SER A 106 22.02 -15.76 -30.96
C SER A 106 20.99 -14.94 -30.17
N GLY A 107 19.69 -15.27 -30.30
CA GLY A 107 18.63 -14.65 -29.50
C GLY A 107 18.76 -14.95 -28.01
N SER A 108 19.12 -16.19 -27.66
CA SER A 108 19.36 -16.59 -26.27
C SER A 108 20.54 -15.83 -25.65
N ALA A 109 21.63 -15.64 -26.39
CA ALA A 109 22.78 -14.85 -25.96
C ALA A 109 22.42 -13.37 -25.75
N ALA A 110 21.62 -12.78 -26.65
CA ALA A 110 21.14 -11.40 -26.50
C ALA A 110 20.24 -11.23 -25.26
N ASN A 111 19.33 -12.18 -25.02
CA ASN A 111 18.48 -12.18 -23.83
C ASN A 111 19.30 -12.29 -22.54
N ALA A 112 20.31 -13.18 -22.51
CA ALA A 112 21.20 -13.32 -21.37
C ALA A 112 21.98 -12.03 -21.08
N ALA A 113 22.49 -11.35 -22.13
CA ALA A 113 23.16 -10.07 -22.00
C ALA A 113 22.22 -8.97 -21.47
N ALA A 114 20.98 -8.91 -21.97
CA ALA A 114 19.97 -7.96 -21.49
C ALA A 114 19.59 -8.22 -20.03
N SER A 115 19.42 -9.48 -19.63
CA SER A 115 19.17 -9.84 -18.23
C SER A 115 20.34 -9.47 -17.33
N ALA A 116 21.58 -9.76 -17.73
CA ALA A 116 22.77 -9.36 -16.98
C ALA A 116 22.82 -7.84 -16.78
N LYS A 117 22.55 -7.07 -17.84
CA LYS A 117 22.51 -5.61 -17.77
C LYS A 117 21.41 -5.09 -16.84
N ALA A 118 20.23 -5.70 -16.86
CA ALA A 118 19.14 -5.35 -15.95
C ALA A 118 19.52 -5.60 -14.48
N VAL A 119 20.24 -6.69 -14.18
CA VAL A 119 20.75 -6.95 -12.83
C VAL A 119 21.78 -5.90 -12.41
N GLU A 120 22.70 -5.52 -13.30
CA GLU A 120 23.65 -4.42 -13.04
C GLU A 120 22.93 -3.09 -12.76
N ASP A 121 21.92 -2.76 -13.54
CA ASP A 121 21.14 -1.52 -13.36
C ASP A 121 20.35 -1.53 -12.05
N ILE A 122 19.76 -2.66 -11.67
CA ILE A 122 19.12 -2.84 -10.36
C ILE A 122 20.14 -2.69 -9.24
N ALA A 123 21.30 -3.34 -9.35
CA ALA A 123 22.36 -3.27 -8.34
C ALA A 123 22.90 -1.83 -8.18
N ALA A 124 23.09 -1.11 -9.30
CA ALA A 124 23.48 0.29 -9.29
C ALA A 124 22.39 1.19 -8.69
N GLY A 125 21.12 0.95 -9.04
CA GLY A 125 19.97 1.69 -8.54
C GLY A 125 19.72 1.50 -7.04
N LEU A 126 20.01 0.32 -6.50
CA LEU A 126 19.95 0.04 -5.05
C LEU A 126 21.07 0.72 -4.26
N GLY A 127 22.10 1.26 -4.91
CA GLY A 127 23.11 2.13 -4.27
C GLY A 127 23.88 1.49 -3.12
N GLY A 128 23.98 0.16 -3.07
CA GLY A 128 24.60 -0.55 -1.94
C GLY A 128 23.72 -0.67 -0.69
N PHE A 129 22.39 -0.55 -0.83
CA PHE A 129 21.46 -0.78 0.26
C PHE A 129 21.60 -2.20 0.83
N ASP A 130 21.89 -2.27 2.13
CA ASP A 130 22.13 -3.52 2.88
C ASP A 130 20.92 -3.95 3.72
N GLY A 131 19.77 -3.30 3.55
CA GLY A 131 18.58 -3.51 4.37
C GLY A 131 18.49 -2.61 5.59
N THR A 132 19.52 -1.82 5.90
CA THR A 132 19.55 -0.91 7.06
C THR A 132 19.31 0.55 6.65
N ALA A 133 18.81 1.37 7.58
CA ALA A 133 18.68 2.81 7.34
C ALA A 133 20.04 3.55 7.31
N THR A 134 21.13 2.88 7.67
CA THR A 134 22.48 3.46 7.66
C THR A 134 23.06 3.52 6.24
N SER A 135 22.72 2.55 5.38
CA SER A 135 23.11 2.56 3.96
C SER A 135 22.26 3.50 3.11
N VAL A 136 21.13 3.99 3.63
CA VAL A 136 20.28 4.97 2.94
C VAL A 136 20.87 6.37 3.11
N LYS A 137 21.50 6.85 2.04
CA LYS A 137 21.99 8.23 1.96
C LYS A 137 20.84 9.22 2.07
N ALA A 138 20.97 10.23 2.93
CA ALA A 138 19.97 11.27 3.13
C ALA A 138 20.64 12.62 3.30
N THR A 139 20.13 13.65 2.61
CA THR A 139 20.63 15.02 2.76
C THR A 139 19.95 15.68 3.96
N ASP A 140 20.76 16.14 4.92
CA ASP A 140 20.28 16.82 6.12
C ASP A 140 19.95 18.29 5.80
N THR A 141 18.73 18.54 5.32
CA THR A 141 18.31 19.89 4.91
C THR A 141 18.16 20.86 6.07
N GLN A 142 18.04 20.37 7.30
CA GLN A 142 17.74 21.16 8.49
C GLN A 142 18.93 21.32 9.44
N GLY A 143 20.05 20.68 9.12
CA GLY A 143 21.26 20.69 9.95
C GLY A 143 21.05 20.03 11.32
N ILE A 144 20.35 18.90 11.37
CA ILE A 144 20.00 18.19 12.61
C ILE A 144 21.18 17.35 13.13
N VAL A 145 21.90 16.70 12.23
CA VAL A 145 23.05 15.82 12.52
C VAL A 145 24.34 16.47 12.05
N VAL A 146 24.33 17.02 10.84
CA VAL A 146 25.49 17.65 10.17
C VAL A 146 25.15 19.08 9.75
N ALA A 147 26.02 19.76 8.99
CA ALA A 147 25.68 21.08 8.45
C ALA A 147 24.50 20.97 7.47
N ALA A 148 23.62 21.98 7.47
CA ALA A 148 22.45 22.00 6.58
C ALA A 148 22.87 21.88 5.10
N GLY A 149 22.22 20.97 4.39
CA GLY A 149 22.50 20.64 2.99
C GLY A 149 23.66 19.64 2.79
N ALA A 150 24.36 19.22 3.85
CA ALA A 150 25.34 18.15 3.76
C ALA A 150 24.68 16.77 3.80
N ASP A 151 25.39 15.78 3.27
CA ASP A 151 24.93 14.39 3.26
C ASP A 151 25.19 13.71 4.61
N SER A 152 24.21 12.91 5.02
CA SER A 152 24.23 12.01 6.17
C SER A 152 23.55 10.69 5.76
N ASN A 153 23.03 9.94 6.71
CA ASN A 153 22.18 8.77 6.46
C ASN A 153 20.87 8.86 7.24
N ALA A 154 19.88 8.09 6.79
CA ALA A 154 18.53 8.10 7.36
C ALA A 154 18.52 7.70 8.85
N GLN A 155 19.34 6.72 9.26
CA GLN A 155 19.41 6.29 10.67
C GLN A 155 19.89 7.43 11.58
N ALA A 156 20.98 8.11 11.21
CA ALA A 156 21.54 9.20 12.01
C ALA A 156 20.54 10.36 12.17
N LEU A 157 19.80 10.68 11.10
CA LEU A 157 18.73 11.69 11.16
C LEU A 157 17.59 11.27 12.09
N LEU A 158 17.17 10.00 12.03
CA LEU A 158 16.13 9.46 12.91
C LEU A 158 16.56 9.53 14.38
N ASP A 159 17.78 9.09 14.69
CA ASP A 159 18.32 9.08 16.05
C ASP A 159 18.42 10.50 16.61
N ALA A 160 18.93 11.44 15.81
CA ALA A 160 19.05 12.82 16.21
C ALA A 160 17.69 13.51 16.36
N LEU A 161 16.72 13.21 15.50
CA LEU A 161 15.34 13.68 15.63
C LEU A 161 14.70 13.14 16.90
N ALA A 162 14.80 11.83 17.18
CA ALA A 162 14.27 11.23 18.39
C ALA A 162 14.85 11.89 19.64
N ARG A 163 16.17 12.10 19.67
CA ARG A 163 16.85 12.80 20.76
C ARG A 163 16.38 14.25 20.90
N LYS A 164 16.27 14.98 19.79
CA LYS A 164 15.86 16.40 19.78
C LYS A 164 14.42 16.55 20.27
N VAL A 165 13.50 15.71 19.79
CA VAL A 165 12.10 15.68 20.25
C VAL A 165 12.05 15.38 21.74
N ALA A 166 12.77 14.36 22.23
CA ALA A 166 12.80 14.04 23.65
C ALA A 166 13.32 15.22 24.51
N LEU A 167 14.39 15.88 24.07
CA LEU A 167 14.97 17.03 24.76
C LEU A 167 14.01 18.24 24.77
N GLU A 168 13.37 18.55 23.65
CA GLU A 168 12.42 19.66 23.53
C GLU A 168 11.15 19.44 24.36
N LEU A 169 10.67 18.19 24.49
CA LEU A 169 9.55 17.88 25.38
C LEU A 169 9.95 17.98 26.86
N VAL A 170 11.09 17.41 27.25
CA VAL A 170 11.54 17.37 28.65
C VAL A 170 12.01 18.74 29.13
N SER A 171 12.71 19.49 28.28
CA SER A 171 13.31 20.78 28.61
C SER A 171 12.44 21.95 28.18
N ASN A 172 11.13 21.74 28.03
CA ASN A 172 10.20 22.78 27.61
C ASN A 172 10.07 23.84 28.72
N THR A 173 11.00 24.78 28.73
CA THR A 173 11.11 25.85 29.72
C THR A 173 9.84 26.70 29.77
N ALA A 174 9.12 26.84 28.65
CA ALA A 174 7.83 27.52 28.61
C ALA A 174 6.75 26.76 29.39
N LEU A 175 6.68 25.43 29.28
CA LEU A 175 5.79 24.60 30.08
C LEU A 175 6.20 24.62 31.56
N THR A 176 7.49 24.48 31.86
CA THR A 176 8.01 24.60 33.23
C THR A 176 7.66 25.95 33.85
N THR A 177 7.79 27.04 33.09
CA THR A 177 7.44 28.39 33.55
C THR A 177 5.94 28.51 33.79
N LYS A 178 5.08 28.03 32.87
CA LYS A 178 3.63 28.03 33.07
C LYS A 178 3.22 27.24 34.31
N LEU A 179 3.83 26.07 34.54
CA LEU A 179 3.53 25.25 35.71
C LEU A 179 3.97 25.95 37.01
N ALA A 180 5.14 26.59 36.99
CA ALA A 180 5.62 27.40 38.11
C ALA A 180 4.70 28.61 38.37
N ASP A 181 4.16 29.25 37.32
CA ASP A 181 3.22 30.36 37.47
C ASP A 181 1.87 29.91 38.05
N TYR A 182 1.38 28.72 37.68
CA TYR A 182 0.21 28.12 38.33
C TYR A 182 0.44 27.90 39.83
N LEU A 183 1.61 27.38 40.22
CA LEU A 183 1.95 27.19 41.63
C LEU A 183 2.04 28.53 42.40
N LYS A 184 2.64 29.56 41.79
CA LYS A 184 2.74 30.90 42.40
C LYS A 184 1.37 31.58 42.58
N LYS A 185 0.45 31.42 41.63
CA LYS A 185 -0.92 31.99 41.73
C LYS A 185 -1.75 31.34 42.83
N THR A 186 -1.29 30.21 43.36
CA THR A 186 -1.96 29.45 44.42
C THR A 186 -1.26 29.56 45.79
N ASP A 187 -0.43 30.57 46.01
CA ASP A 187 0.12 30.82 47.34
C ASP A 187 -1.00 31.13 48.33
N ILE A 188 -1.34 30.14 49.17
CA ILE A 188 -2.27 30.28 50.27
C ILE A 188 -1.54 31.00 51.41
N VAL A 189 -1.93 32.23 51.71
CA VAL A 189 -1.31 33.03 52.77
C VAL A 189 -2.09 33.01 54.07
N GLN A 190 -1.38 32.96 55.19
CA GLN A 190 -1.97 32.95 56.53
C GLN A 190 -2.11 34.35 57.15
N THR A 191 -1.84 35.40 56.37
CA THR A 191 -1.88 36.80 56.79
C THR A 191 -2.63 37.63 55.76
N GLU A 192 -2.95 38.88 56.12
CA GLU A 192 -3.49 39.85 55.18
C GLU A 192 -2.56 40.00 53.97
N SER A 193 -3.14 40.09 52.77
CA SER A 193 -2.40 40.31 51.54
C SER A 193 -3.24 41.11 50.56
N THR A 194 -2.66 42.19 50.05
CA THR A 194 -3.22 42.98 48.94
C THR A 194 -2.73 42.51 47.57
N ALA A 195 -1.85 41.49 47.54
CA ALA A 195 -1.31 40.95 46.31
C ALA A 195 -2.39 40.16 45.53
N THR A 196 -2.54 40.46 44.24
CA THR A 196 -3.58 39.90 43.35
C THR A 196 -3.33 38.45 42.93
N ASN A 197 -2.18 37.89 43.30
CA ASN A 197 -1.74 36.53 43.02
C ASN A 197 -1.73 35.62 44.26
N LYS A 198 -2.30 36.08 45.38
CA LYS A 198 -2.35 35.32 46.64
C LYS A 198 -3.80 35.10 47.05
N VAL A 199 -4.07 33.95 47.67
CA VAL A 199 -5.40 33.60 48.18
C VAL A 199 -5.32 33.52 49.71
N PRO A 200 -6.20 34.21 50.45
CA PRO A 200 -6.22 34.09 51.91
C PRO A 200 -6.57 32.68 52.36
N SER A 201 -5.86 32.17 53.37
CA SER A 201 -6.17 30.87 53.97
C SER A 201 -7.53 30.89 54.69
N SER A 202 -8.17 29.73 54.77
CA SER A 202 -9.41 29.56 55.55
C SER A 202 -9.22 29.94 57.03
N ALA A 203 -8.03 29.71 57.60
CA ALA A 203 -7.67 30.11 58.96
C ALA A 203 -7.63 31.64 59.12
N TYR A 204 -7.00 32.36 58.18
CA TYR A 204 -7.00 33.83 58.20
C TYR A 204 -8.41 34.41 58.00
N LEU A 205 -9.19 33.86 57.05
CA LEU A 205 -10.59 34.25 56.86
C LEU A 205 -11.45 33.97 58.10
N LYS A 206 -11.11 32.95 58.90
CA LYS A 206 -11.79 32.70 60.18
C LYS A 206 -11.41 33.78 61.20
N GLN A 207 -10.12 34.10 61.35
CA GLN A 207 -9.65 35.14 62.26
C GLN A 207 -10.29 36.50 61.98
N VAL A 208 -10.35 36.93 60.71
CA VAL A 208 -10.99 38.20 60.34
C VAL A 208 -12.47 38.22 60.72
N LYS A 209 -13.21 37.13 60.46
CA LYS A 209 -14.62 37.01 60.84
C LYS A 209 -14.81 37.08 62.36
N ASP A 210 -14.04 36.30 63.11
CA ASP A 210 -14.10 36.30 64.59
C ASP A 210 -13.80 37.70 65.16
N ASN A 211 -12.86 38.44 64.57
CA ASN A 211 -12.52 39.81 64.97
C ASN A 211 -13.66 40.81 64.69
N ILE A 212 -14.30 40.74 63.50
CA ILE A 212 -15.44 41.59 63.14
C ILE A 212 -16.60 41.37 64.11
N ASP A 213 -16.96 40.10 64.35
CA ASP A 213 -18.05 39.73 65.26
C ASP A 213 -17.79 40.21 66.70
N SER A 214 -16.53 40.10 67.17
CA SER A 214 -16.14 40.58 68.49
C SER A 214 -16.27 42.10 68.65
N ASN A 215 -15.91 42.88 67.62
CA ASN A 215 -15.93 44.34 67.68
C ASN A 215 -17.35 44.91 67.64
N LEU A 216 -18.26 44.32 66.86
CA LEU A 216 -19.66 44.76 66.82
C LEU A 216 -20.37 44.60 68.18
N VAL A 217 -20.07 43.55 68.93
CA VAL A 217 -20.67 43.29 70.26
C VAL A 217 -20.09 44.21 71.35
N LYS A 218 -18.94 44.87 71.12
CA LYS A 218 -18.33 45.78 72.12
C LYS A 218 -18.89 47.20 72.09
N VAL A 219 -19.56 47.59 71.01
CA VAL A 219 -19.96 49.00 70.79
C VAL A 219 -21.41 49.30 71.14
N ILE A 220 -22.27 48.29 71.38
CA ILE A 220 -23.69 48.52 71.69
C ILE A 220 -24.17 47.60 72.82
N GLU A 221 -24.81 48.17 73.82
CA GLU A 221 -25.62 47.44 74.81
C GLU A 221 -26.98 48.13 74.97
N TYR A 222 -28.05 47.36 75.13
CA TYR A 222 -29.39 47.91 75.30
C TYR A 222 -30.18 47.10 76.32
N GLY A 223 -31.22 47.72 76.87
CA GLY A 223 -32.09 47.08 77.85
C GLY A 223 -33.28 47.93 78.21
N SER A 224 -33.99 47.48 79.24
CA SER A 224 -35.12 48.21 79.80
C SER A 224 -35.27 47.95 81.30
N ILE A 225 -35.98 48.85 81.99
CA ILE A 225 -36.27 48.75 83.41
C ILE A 225 -37.65 49.30 83.74
N LEU A 226 -38.29 48.75 84.75
CA LEU A 226 -39.56 49.23 85.29
C LEU A 226 -39.32 49.81 86.69
N PHE A 227 -39.69 51.06 86.90
CA PHE A 227 -39.63 51.68 88.23
C PHE A 227 -40.85 51.29 89.07
N SER A 228 -40.62 51.03 90.36
CA SER A 228 -41.70 50.80 91.31
C SER A 228 -42.31 52.13 91.78
N ASN A 229 -43.65 52.23 91.71
CA ASN A 229 -44.52 53.31 92.24
C ASN A 229 -43.77 54.59 92.64
N LEU A 230 -43.33 55.35 91.64
CA LEU A 230 -42.56 56.57 91.84
C LEU A 230 -43.46 57.66 92.41
N LYS A 231 -43.25 58.02 93.68
CA LYS A 231 -44.12 58.97 94.38
C LYS A 231 -44.18 60.32 93.69
N ALA A 232 -45.31 61.01 93.87
CA ALA A 232 -45.53 62.37 93.42
C ALA A 232 -44.42 63.33 93.93
N ASN A 233 -43.99 64.27 93.09
CA ASN A 233 -42.96 65.28 93.40
C ASN A 233 -41.64 64.70 93.93
N THR A 234 -41.23 63.54 93.43
CA THR A 234 -39.95 62.90 93.78
C THR A 234 -39.19 62.45 92.53
N PHE A 235 -37.95 62.01 92.72
CA PHE A 235 -37.22 61.26 91.70
C PHE A 235 -36.83 59.88 92.26
N ALA A 236 -36.58 58.93 91.37
CA ALA A 236 -35.94 57.68 91.71
C ALA A 236 -34.78 57.40 90.75
N ASP A 237 -33.79 56.72 91.30
CA ASP A 237 -32.60 56.29 90.59
C ASP A 237 -32.64 54.77 90.41
N ASN A 238 -32.14 54.33 89.27
CA ASN A 238 -31.79 52.94 89.04
C ASN A 238 -30.42 52.85 88.40
N ASP A 239 -29.52 52.16 89.07
CA ASP A 239 -28.18 51.93 88.56
C ASP A 239 -28.19 50.76 87.57
N ILE A 240 -27.82 51.05 86.34
CA ILE A 240 -27.63 50.06 85.28
C ILE A 240 -26.16 49.70 85.24
N LYS A 241 -25.87 48.41 85.37
CA LYS A 241 -24.54 47.84 85.10
C LYS A 241 -24.53 47.25 83.70
N PHE A 242 -23.56 47.66 82.89
CA PHE A 242 -23.33 47.03 81.60
C PHE A 242 -22.81 45.61 81.80
N LYS A 243 -23.26 44.67 80.95
CA LYS A 243 -22.79 43.27 80.95
C LYS A 243 -21.31 43.19 80.63
N LYS A 244 -20.78 44.15 79.86
CA LYS A 244 -19.35 44.31 79.57
C LYS A 244 -18.97 45.78 79.70
N SER A 245 -17.75 46.04 80.18
CA SER A 245 -17.25 47.41 80.25
C SER A 245 -16.95 47.94 78.84
N PHE A 246 -17.44 49.13 78.51
CA PHE A 246 -17.05 49.87 77.31
C PHE A 246 -15.62 50.40 77.46
N SER A 247 -14.92 50.64 76.34
CA SER A 247 -13.54 51.17 76.40
C SER A 247 -13.45 52.64 76.82
N SER A 248 -14.54 53.40 76.70
CA SER A 248 -14.73 54.73 77.26
C SER A 248 -16.22 54.94 77.61
N PRO A 249 -16.60 55.94 78.43
CA PRO A 249 -18.01 56.19 78.75
C PRO A 249 -18.84 56.31 77.47
N PRO A 250 -19.87 55.45 77.27
CA PRO A 250 -20.65 55.43 76.03
C PRO A 250 -21.64 56.60 75.98
N LEU A 251 -22.17 56.90 74.80
CA LEU A 251 -23.38 57.70 74.67
C LEU A 251 -24.58 56.87 75.11
N VAL A 252 -25.34 57.39 76.07
CA VAL A 252 -26.52 56.71 76.61
C VAL A 252 -27.78 57.46 76.21
N PHE A 253 -28.62 56.77 75.45
CA PHE A 253 -29.96 57.21 75.11
C PHE A 253 -30.94 56.55 76.07
N VAL A 254 -31.74 57.35 76.76
CA VAL A 254 -32.85 56.90 77.59
C VAL A 254 -34.16 57.44 77.03
N SER A 255 -35.17 56.59 76.99
CA SER A 255 -36.49 56.98 76.49
C SER A 255 -37.59 56.39 77.35
N ASN A 256 -38.71 57.10 77.40
CA ASN A 256 -39.91 56.59 78.02
C ASN A 256 -40.51 55.53 77.09
N GLY A 257 -40.52 54.27 77.54
CA GLY A 257 -41.19 53.17 76.86
C GLY A 257 -42.60 52.91 77.40
N SER A 258 -43.09 53.66 78.39
CA SER A 258 -44.44 53.52 78.92
C SER A 258 -45.48 53.80 77.83
N LYS A 259 -46.47 52.91 77.72
CA LYS A 259 -47.63 53.07 76.84
C LYS A 259 -48.80 53.81 77.51
N SER A 260 -48.53 54.60 78.54
CA SER A 260 -49.58 55.31 79.28
C SER A 260 -50.08 56.50 78.46
N GLU A 261 -51.40 56.64 78.39
CA GLU A 261 -52.06 57.79 77.72
C GLU A 261 -52.23 58.99 78.66
N SER A 262 -51.74 58.91 79.90
CA SER A 262 -51.88 60.01 80.86
C SER A 262 -51.03 61.20 80.45
N ILE A 263 -51.68 62.34 80.22
CA ILE A 263 -51.01 63.62 79.92
C ILE A 263 -50.00 64.04 81.00
N LYS A 264 -50.13 63.50 82.22
CA LYS A 264 -49.21 63.77 83.33
C LYS A 264 -47.79 63.28 83.03
N TYR A 265 -47.59 62.29 82.15
CA TYR A 265 -46.26 61.89 81.69
C TYR A 265 -45.51 62.99 80.91
N GLY A 266 -46.21 63.99 80.37
CA GLY A 266 -45.59 65.16 79.75
C GLY A 266 -44.88 66.09 80.75
N SER A 267 -45.22 65.97 82.03
CA SER A 267 -44.58 66.70 83.13
C SER A 267 -43.54 65.86 83.89
N MET A 268 -43.06 64.78 83.26
CA MET A 268 -42.01 63.91 83.77
C MET A 268 -40.80 63.94 82.83
N SER A 269 -39.61 63.70 83.37
CA SER A 269 -38.38 63.66 82.57
C SER A 269 -37.47 62.53 83.00
N ILE A 270 -36.62 62.10 82.08
CA ILE A 270 -35.66 61.01 82.28
C ILE A 270 -34.28 61.55 81.95
N SER A 271 -33.29 61.16 82.74
CA SER A 271 -31.90 61.49 82.46
C SER A 271 -31.01 60.28 82.71
N ALA A 272 -30.03 60.08 81.84
CA ALA A 272 -28.89 59.22 82.12
C ALA A 272 -27.82 60.09 82.79
N ILE A 273 -27.48 59.75 84.03
CA ILE A 273 -26.47 60.45 84.82
C ILE A 273 -25.40 59.46 85.27
N ASN A 274 -24.25 59.95 85.76
CA ASN A 274 -23.15 59.12 86.23
C ASN A 274 -22.67 58.08 85.19
N ILE A 275 -22.67 58.46 83.90
CA ILE A 275 -22.28 57.54 82.82
C ILE A 275 -20.79 57.23 82.93
N SER A 276 -20.48 55.95 83.03
CA SER A 276 -19.14 55.40 83.13
C SER A 276 -18.96 54.26 82.14
N THR A 277 -17.74 53.73 82.03
CA THR A 277 -17.46 52.54 81.21
C THR A 277 -18.19 51.28 81.68
N THR A 278 -18.63 51.22 82.95
CA THR A 278 -19.22 50.02 83.55
C THR A 278 -20.72 50.11 83.81
N GLY A 279 -21.31 51.28 83.60
CA GLY A 279 -22.71 51.51 83.88
C GLY A 279 -23.07 52.99 83.95
N PHE A 280 -24.33 53.25 84.27
CA PHE A 280 -24.87 54.60 84.45
C PHE A 280 -26.08 54.53 85.37
N THR A 281 -26.54 55.68 85.85
CA THR A 281 -27.78 55.78 86.63
C THR A 281 -28.88 56.36 85.75
N ILE A 282 -30.01 55.67 85.66
CA ILE A 282 -31.25 56.25 85.13
C ILE A 282 -31.90 57.01 86.28
N ARG A 283 -32.07 58.32 86.13
CA ARG A 283 -32.91 59.11 87.02
C ARG A 283 -34.22 59.45 86.34
N PHE A 284 -35.33 59.12 86.98
CA PHE A 284 -36.66 59.50 86.54
C PHE A 284 -37.21 60.57 87.49
N TYR A 285 -37.58 61.72 86.94
CA TYR A 285 -38.17 62.83 87.69
C TYR A 285 -39.69 62.82 87.52
N ASN A 286 -40.40 62.75 88.64
CA ASN A 286 -41.85 62.88 88.67
C ASN A 286 -42.25 64.18 89.34
N ASN A 287 -42.51 65.22 88.53
CA ASN A 287 -43.00 66.52 89.00
C ASN A 287 -44.53 66.62 88.98
N THR A 288 -45.22 65.49 89.17
CA THR A 288 -46.68 65.43 89.17
C THR A 288 -47.20 64.98 90.52
N ASP A 289 -48.51 65.13 90.72
CA ASP A 289 -49.30 64.59 91.83
C ASP A 289 -49.64 63.09 91.66
N TYR A 290 -49.23 62.48 90.55
CA TYR A 290 -49.52 61.10 90.20
C TYR A 290 -48.35 60.18 90.58
N THR A 291 -48.64 58.91 90.93
CA THR A 291 -47.63 57.89 91.25
C THR A 291 -47.54 56.87 90.12
N PRO A 292 -46.73 57.11 89.06
CA PRO A 292 -46.57 56.19 87.94
C PRO A 292 -45.66 55.00 88.26
N GLN A 293 -45.72 54.00 87.39
CA GLN A 293 -44.70 52.95 87.24
C GLN A 293 -44.04 53.08 85.85
N PRO A 294 -43.04 53.96 85.68
CA PRO A 294 -42.47 54.21 84.37
C PRO A 294 -41.63 53.02 83.87
N TYR A 295 -41.86 52.62 82.62
CA TYR A 295 -41.03 51.67 81.88
C TYR A 295 -40.05 52.42 81.00
N ILE A 296 -38.76 52.26 81.25
CA ILE A 296 -37.68 52.98 80.57
C ILE A 296 -36.89 52.03 79.71
N MET A 297 -36.67 52.42 78.46
CA MET A 297 -35.73 51.74 77.56
C MET A 297 -34.45 52.55 77.49
N TRP A 298 -33.35 51.85 77.30
CA TRP A 298 -32.06 52.50 77.15
C TRP A 298 -31.18 51.76 76.15
N THR A 299 -30.33 52.54 75.49
CA THR A 299 -29.28 52.05 74.60
C THR A 299 -28.00 52.82 74.92
N ALA A 300 -26.93 52.09 75.21
CA ALA A 300 -25.58 52.61 75.32
C ALA A 300 -24.81 52.25 74.06
N ILE A 301 -24.23 53.25 73.40
CA ILE A 301 -23.45 53.09 72.17
C ILE A 301 -22.12 53.80 72.33
N LEU A 302 -21.04 53.13 71.94
CA LEU A 302 -19.71 53.71 71.84
C LEU A 302 -19.34 53.99 70.38
#